data_AF-A0A8T2IPQ0-F1
#
_entry.id   AF-A0A8T2IPQ0-F1
#
_cell.length_a   1.000
_cell.length_b   1.000
_cell.length_c   1.000
_cell.angle_alpha   90.00
_cell.angle_beta   90.00
_cell.angle_gamma   90.00
#
_symmetry.space_group_name_H-M   'P 1'
#
loop_
_entity.id
_entity.type
_entity.pdbx_description
1 polymer ?
#
loop_
_entity_poly.entity_id
_entity_poly.type
_entity_poly.pdbx_seq_one_letter_code
_entity_poly.pdbx_strand_id
1 'polypeptide(L)'
;SDVLYILEISTDGPITSGAQAKVNVTLFLTNGSTTLAADPNMYYFHWAYSPLLLTHKLENESSSSITLLGSEPGNYSISVRVNEGHCHSCHQVARNTTYLVVTNSIVGNLSASQSDGTNSSIRNGFIEATDSNVNLSFKIHDPSDFFKIAKFKYLWTLGDGSEIVTDEPYTYHNYCTPGRYGVSLRITAQVPRHGGHKETKSGSFAAELTLLDVLRNITFSGPLEVEVNENFKVLLHFIGSPPMKVCWLMKSDCVSLSGPDCHSMVINKTTYNIRHAFKTAGHYCLSVRAENDVSVLQNYHSIEVHSTGIYPLWFILPCCVFIVLAFGIIFFILFRSGRNSHSHQKIPIEV
;
A
#
# COMPACT_ATOMS: atom_id res chain seq x y z
N SER A 1 -34.21 -2.31 36.83
CA SER A 1 -33.32 -2.31 35.66
C SER A 1 -34.01 -1.47 34.62
N ASP A 2 -33.51 -0.27 34.33
CA ASP A 2 -34.16 0.62 33.37
C ASP A 2 -33.97 0.05 31.97
N VAL A 3 -35.05 -0.43 31.38
CA VAL A 3 -35.08 -0.95 30.01
C VAL A 3 -34.95 0.25 29.07
N LEU A 4 -33.87 0.31 28.29
CA LEU A 4 -33.64 1.40 27.35
C LEU A 4 -33.90 0.92 25.91
N TYR A 5 -34.80 1.62 25.22
CA TYR A 5 -35.10 1.37 23.81
C TYR A 5 -34.10 2.10 22.91
N ILE A 6 -33.51 1.38 21.96
CA ILE A 6 -32.64 1.93 20.92
C ILE A 6 -33.31 1.73 19.57
N LEU A 7 -33.36 2.79 18.76
CA LEU A 7 -33.96 2.76 17.44
C LEU A 7 -32.88 3.02 16.39
N GLU A 8 -32.44 1.99 15.68
CA GLU A 8 -31.46 2.14 14.60
C GLU A 8 -32.16 2.47 13.28
N ILE A 9 -31.71 3.53 12.60
CA ILE A 9 -32.24 3.96 11.31
C ILE A 9 -31.13 3.91 10.25
N SER A 10 -31.45 3.36 9.08
CA SER A 10 -30.53 3.28 7.94
C SER A 10 -31.23 3.68 6.64
N THR A 11 -30.45 4.18 5.68
CA THR A 11 -30.91 4.56 4.34
C THR A 11 -29.91 4.07 3.31
N ASP A 12 -30.41 3.67 2.14
CA ASP A 12 -29.61 3.32 0.97
C ASP A 12 -29.30 4.51 0.05
N GLY A 13 -29.62 5.74 0.46
CA GLY A 13 -29.26 6.95 -0.28
C GLY A 13 -27.74 7.25 -0.26
N PRO A 14 -27.27 8.29 -0.99
CA PRO A 14 -28.04 9.23 -1.80
C PRO A 14 -28.64 8.62 -3.07
N ILE A 15 -29.67 9.24 -3.64
CA ILE A 15 -30.33 8.78 -4.88
C ILE A 15 -30.41 9.88 -5.95
N THR A 16 -30.53 9.49 -7.22
CA THR A 16 -30.85 10.42 -8.30
C THR A 16 -32.34 10.78 -8.29
N SER A 17 -32.69 12.02 -8.65
CA SER A 17 -34.08 12.49 -8.68
C SER A 17 -34.94 11.62 -9.61
N GLY A 18 -36.09 11.17 -9.10
CA GLY A 18 -36.99 10.21 -9.75
C GLY A 18 -36.71 8.74 -9.43
N ALA A 19 -35.60 8.42 -8.76
CA ALA A 19 -35.33 7.09 -8.20
C ALA A 19 -35.98 6.94 -6.82
N GLN A 20 -36.03 5.72 -6.31
CA GLN A 20 -36.57 5.43 -4.97
C GLN A 20 -35.45 5.12 -3.99
N ALA A 21 -35.64 5.48 -2.74
CA ALA A 21 -34.75 5.12 -1.63
C ALA A 21 -35.53 4.35 -0.58
N LYS A 22 -34.90 3.34 0.02
CA LYS A 22 -35.43 2.59 1.15
C LYS A 22 -34.84 3.11 2.44
N VAL A 23 -35.72 3.38 3.41
CA VAL A 23 -35.33 3.72 4.78
C VAL A 23 -35.87 2.63 5.70
N ASN A 24 -34.95 2.02 6.46
CA ASN A 24 -35.25 0.94 7.37
C ASN A 24 -35.04 1.41 8.80
N VAL A 25 -35.89 0.94 9.70
CA VAL A 25 -35.73 1.14 11.13
C VAL A 25 -35.92 -0.18 11.88
N THR A 26 -35.08 -0.40 12.89
CA THR A 26 -35.16 -1.57 13.78
C THR A 26 -35.10 -1.11 15.24
N LEU A 27 -36.05 -1.59 16.04
CA LEU A 27 -36.14 -1.33 17.47
C LEU A 27 -35.44 -2.44 18.26
N PHE A 28 -34.55 -2.04 19.15
CA PHE A 28 -33.81 -2.92 20.06
C PHE A 28 -34.09 -2.57 21.51
N LEU A 29 -34.05 -3.58 22.37
CA LEU A 29 -34.06 -3.45 23.82
C LEU A 29 -32.64 -3.61 24.34
N THR A 30 -32.22 -2.73 25.24
CA THR A 30 -30.95 -2.89 25.96
C THR A 30 -31.18 -3.00 27.45
N ASN A 31 -30.57 -4.01 28.06
CA ASN A 31 -30.55 -4.22 29.51
C ASN A 31 -29.09 -4.39 29.95
N GLY A 32 -28.37 -3.28 30.10
CA GLY A 32 -26.92 -3.29 30.30
C GLY A 32 -26.16 -3.46 28.98
N SER A 33 -25.36 -4.52 28.84
CA SER A 33 -24.50 -4.76 27.66
C SER A 33 -25.11 -5.69 26.61
N THR A 34 -26.28 -6.29 26.86
CA THR A 34 -26.96 -7.20 25.94
C THR A 34 -28.09 -6.49 25.20
N THR A 35 -28.00 -6.51 23.87
CA THR A 35 -29.06 -6.11 22.94
C THR A 35 -30.00 -7.30 22.72
N LEU A 36 -31.28 -7.15 23.07
CA LEU A 36 -32.33 -8.14 22.83
C LEU A 36 -33.27 -7.63 21.74
N ALA A 37 -33.87 -8.55 20.98
CA ALA A 37 -34.98 -8.21 20.09
C ALA A 37 -36.15 -7.69 20.94
N ALA A 38 -36.83 -6.65 20.45
CA ALA A 38 -37.99 -6.10 21.14
C ALA A 38 -39.05 -7.21 21.41
N ASP A 39 -39.59 -7.23 22.62
CA ASP A 39 -40.67 -8.14 23.08
C ASP A 39 -41.86 -8.12 22.09
N PRO A 40 -42.72 -9.16 21.98
CA PRO A 40 -43.81 -9.24 20.99
C PRO A 40 -45.00 -8.31 21.27
N ASN A 41 -44.75 -7.17 21.93
CA ASN A 41 -45.71 -6.08 21.97
C ASN A 41 -45.83 -5.47 20.57
N MET A 42 -47.07 -5.17 20.13
CA MET A 42 -47.26 -4.41 18.88
C MET A 42 -46.72 -2.99 19.09
N TYR A 43 -45.67 -2.61 18.35
CA TYR A 43 -45.19 -1.24 18.28
C TYR A 43 -45.74 -0.55 17.03
N TYR A 44 -46.05 0.74 17.13
CA TYR A 44 -46.49 1.55 15.99
C TYR A 44 -45.40 2.53 15.57
N PHE A 45 -45.02 2.47 14.29
CA PHE A 45 -44.01 3.36 13.71
C PHE A 45 -44.67 4.52 12.97
N HIS A 46 -44.52 5.72 13.53
CA HIS A 46 -45.01 6.97 12.96
C HIS A 46 -43.89 7.69 12.22
N TRP A 47 -43.97 7.66 10.90
CA TRP A 47 -42.99 8.29 10.00
C TRP A 47 -43.40 9.73 9.64
N ALA A 48 -42.40 10.61 9.54
CA ALA A 48 -42.52 11.92 8.92
C ALA A 48 -41.42 12.08 7.87
N TYR A 49 -41.85 12.24 6.61
CA TYR A 49 -41.00 12.23 5.42
C TYR A 49 -41.40 13.30 4.39
N SER A 50 -42.34 14.19 4.73
CA SER A 50 -42.77 15.28 3.83
C SER A 50 -41.57 16.17 3.46
N PRO A 51 -41.41 16.59 2.19
CA PRO A 51 -42.34 16.46 1.06
C PRO A 51 -42.12 15.22 0.15
N LEU A 52 -41.38 14.20 0.59
CA LEU A 52 -41.15 12.99 -0.22
C LEU A 52 -42.44 12.17 -0.40
N LEU A 53 -42.57 11.46 -1.52
CA LEU A 53 -43.72 10.61 -1.80
C LEU A 53 -43.47 9.19 -1.26
N LEU A 54 -44.35 8.69 -0.40
CA LEU A 54 -44.34 7.30 0.04
C LEU A 54 -44.89 6.39 -1.06
N THR A 55 -44.07 5.44 -1.53
CA THR A 55 -44.48 4.45 -2.55
C THR A 55 -44.81 3.09 -1.94
N HIS A 56 -44.11 2.70 -0.89
CA HIS A 56 -44.30 1.42 -0.22
C HIS A 56 -43.99 1.52 1.27
N LYS A 57 -44.73 0.79 2.10
CA LYS A 57 -44.47 0.64 3.54
C LYS A 57 -44.58 -0.84 3.91
N LEU A 58 -43.60 -1.35 4.65
CA LEU A 58 -43.62 -2.69 5.25
C LEU A 58 -43.32 -2.55 6.74
N GLU A 59 -44.08 -3.24 7.58
CA GLU A 59 -43.96 -3.14 9.04
C GLU A 59 -44.11 -4.53 9.65
N ASN A 60 -43.18 -4.86 10.55
CA ASN A 60 -43.13 -6.08 11.34
C ASN A 60 -43.11 -5.69 12.84
N GLU A 61 -43.08 -6.69 13.73
CA GLU A 61 -43.17 -6.48 15.19
C GLU A 61 -42.11 -5.52 15.74
N SER A 62 -40.86 -5.62 15.27
CA SER A 62 -39.73 -4.81 15.76
C SER A 62 -39.07 -3.92 14.71
N SER A 63 -39.60 -3.90 13.47
CA SER A 63 -39.00 -3.13 12.38
C SER A 63 -40.03 -2.54 11.43
N SER A 64 -39.69 -1.41 10.82
CA SER A 64 -40.52 -0.75 9.81
C SER A 64 -39.62 -0.27 8.68
N SER A 65 -40.11 -0.33 7.45
CA SER A 65 -39.41 0.18 6.29
C SER A 65 -40.34 0.94 5.38
N ILE A 66 -39.87 2.08 4.90
CA ILE A 66 -40.58 2.92 3.94
C ILE A 66 -39.72 3.07 2.68
N THR A 67 -40.39 3.09 1.52
CA THR A 67 -39.77 3.41 0.25
C THR A 67 -40.29 4.76 -0.20
N LEU A 68 -39.36 5.67 -0.49
CA LEU A 68 -39.62 7.07 -0.75
C LEU A 68 -39.15 7.44 -2.15
N LEU A 69 -39.99 8.18 -2.87
CA LEU A 69 -39.66 8.79 -4.15
C LEU A 69 -39.34 10.28 -3.94
N GLY A 70 -38.13 10.68 -4.31
CA GLY A 70 -37.68 12.07 -4.34
C GLY A 70 -37.65 12.60 -5.77
N SER A 71 -38.57 13.49 -6.12
CA SER A 71 -38.65 14.04 -7.49
C SER A 71 -37.74 15.26 -7.69
N GLU A 72 -37.47 16.00 -6.62
CA GLU A 72 -36.66 17.21 -6.64
C GLU A 72 -35.35 17.00 -5.86
N PRO A 73 -34.26 17.69 -6.24
CA PRO A 73 -33.02 17.63 -5.49
C PRO A 73 -33.17 18.32 -4.13
N GLY A 74 -32.57 17.75 -3.10
CA GLY A 74 -32.65 18.29 -1.76
C GLY A 74 -32.10 17.34 -0.71
N ASN A 75 -31.91 17.86 0.50
CA ASN A 75 -31.60 17.06 1.67
C ASN A 75 -32.83 17.00 2.57
N TYR A 76 -33.45 15.83 2.64
CA TYR A 76 -34.75 15.65 3.28
C TYR A 76 -34.60 14.93 4.61
N SER A 77 -35.07 15.55 5.69
CA SER A 77 -35.11 14.92 7.00
C SER A 77 -36.23 13.88 7.07
N ILE A 78 -35.90 12.68 7.50
CA ILE A 78 -36.85 11.58 7.69
C ILE A 78 -36.78 11.19 9.16
N SER A 79 -37.88 11.39 9.87
CA SER A 79 -37.98 11.05 11.29
C SER A 79 -38.99 9.96 11.53
N VAL A 80 -38.71 9.12 12.51
CA VAL A 80 -39.59 8.04 12.94
C VAL A 80 -39.72 8.10 14.45
N ARG A 81 -40.97 8.01 14.91
CA ARG A 81 -41.35 7.94 16.32
C ARG A 81 -42.05 6.62 16.55
N VAL A 82 -41.66 5.94 17.62
CA VAL A 82 -42.22 4.64 17.99
C VAL A 82 -43.05 4.78 19.25
N ASN A 83 -44.26 4.25 19.20
CA ASN A 83 -45.20 4.19 20.33
C ASN A 83 -45.50 2.72 20.65
N GLU A 84 -45.75 2.43 21.92
CA GLU A 84 -46.25 1.13 22.35
C GLU A 84 -47.75 0.99 22.00
N GLY A 85 -48.16 -0.19 21.54
CA GLY A 85 -49.50 -0.38 20.95
C GLY A 85 -50.64 -0.65 21.92
N HIS A 86 -50.36 -0.94 23.20
CA HIS A 86 -51.36 -1.33 24.18
C HIS A 86 -52.04 -0.17 24.93
N CYS A 87 -51.81 1.10 24.57
CA CYS A 87 -52.48 2.20 25.26
C CYS A 87 -52.81 3.41 24.36
N HIS A 88 -54.01 3.97 24.57
CA HIS A 88 -54.56 5.11 23.85
C HIS A 88 -53.85 6.45 24.13
N SER A 89 -52.94 6.50 25.11
CA SER A 89 -52.17 7.68 25.52
C SER A 89 -50.69 7.33 25.80
N CYS A 90 -50.10 6.43 25.02
CA CYS A 90 -48.70 6.02 25.23
C CYS A 90 -47.70 7.15 25.06
N HIS A 91 -46.71 7.18 25.96
CA HIS A 91 -45.50 7.96 25.81
C HIS A 91 -44.62 7.38 24.70
N GLN A 92 -43.94 8.25 23.96
CA GLN A 92 -42.99 7.87 22.91
C GLN A 92 -41.85 7.03 23.51
N VAL A 93 -41.65 5.80 23.02
CA VAL A 93 -40.60 4.90 23.53
C VAL A 93 -39.25 5.13 22.88
N ALA A 94 -39.24 5.51 21.60
CA ALA A 94 -38.03 5.85 20.88
C ALA A 94 -38.30 6.81 19.71
N ARG A 95 -37.29 7.58 19.32
CA ARG A 95 -37.29 8.44 18.14
C ARG A 95 -35.90 8.43 17.52
N ASN A 96 -35.85 8.41 16.20
CA ASN A 96 -34.62 8.67 15.46
C ASN A 96 -34.91 9.52 14.21
N THR A 97 -33.88 10.10 13.62
CA THR A 97 -33.96 10.93 12.42
C THR A 97 -32.74 10.67 11.55
N THR A 98 -32.97 10.50 10.26
CA THR A 98 -31.94 10.39 9.22
C THR A 98 -32.19 11.41 8.12
N TYR A 99 -31.26 11.51 7.18
CA TYR A 99 -31.31 12.44 6.07
C TYR A 99 -31.17 11.68 4.75
N LEU A 100 -32.10 11.92 3.82
CA LEU A 100 -32.01 11.41 2.44
C LEU A 100 -31.61 12.55 1.51
N VAL A 101 -30.46 12.37 0.86
CA VAL A 101 -29.99 13.29 -0.17
C VAL A 101 -30.47 12.80 -1.53
N VAL A 102 -31.26 13.65 -2.20
CA VAL A 102 -31.72 13.46 -3.58
C VAL A 102 -30.95 14.45 -4.45
N THR A 103 -30.37 13.98 -5.55
CA THR A 103 -29.57 14.83 -6.44
C THR A 103 -30.07 14.76 -7.87
N ASN A 104 -29.89 15.82 -8.67
CA ASN A 104 -30.17 15.76 -10.10
C ASN A 104 -29.08 15.03 -10.90
N SER A 105 -27.96 14.72 -10.25
CA SER A 105 -26.84 14.05 -10.87
C SER A 105 -26.90 12.54 -10.63
N ILE A 106 -26.35 11.77 -11.57
CA ILE A 106 -26.11 10.34 -11.38
C ILE A 106 -25.22 10.15 -10.15
N VAL A 107 -25.53 9.16 -9.31
CA VAL A 107 -24.78 8.82 -8.11
C VAL A 107 -23.95 7.56 -8.38
N GLY A 108 -22.71 7.54 -7.92
CA GLY A 108 -21.84 6.39 -8.04
C GLY A 108 -20.39 6.73 -7.70
N ASN A 109 -19.51 5.75 -7.90
CA ASN A 109 -18.10 5.85 -7.55
C ASN A 109 -17.22 5.61 -8.77
N LEU A 110 -16.29 6.52 -9.01
CA LEU A 110 -15.18 6.36 -9.94
C LEU A 110 -14.06 5.56 -9.26
N SER A 111 -13.42 4.65 -9.99
CA SER A 111 -12.28 3.84 -9.54
C SER A 111 -11.20 3.73 -10.62
N ALA A 112 -9.95 3.66 -10.18
CA ALA A 112 -8.82 3.25 -11.02
C ALA A 112 -8.09 2.09 -10.34
N SER A 113 -7.63 1.13 -11.15
CA SER A 113 -6.90 -0.04 -10.66
C SER A 113 -6.05 -0.67 -11.76
N GLN A 114 -4.96 -1.32 -11.39
CA GLN A 114 -4.23 -2.27 -12.24
C GLN A 114 -4.34 -3.70 -11.71
N SER A 115 -4.13 -4.69 -12.59
CA SER A 115 -4.24 -6.11 -12.25
C SER A 115 -3.29 -6.58 -11.13
N ASP A 116 -2.22 -5.82 -10.87
CA ASP A 116 -1.19 -6.13 -9.87
C ASP A 116 -1.26 -5.24 -8.61
N GLY A 117 -2.26 -4.36 -8.50
CA GLY A 117 -2.38 -3.40 -7.40
C GLY A 117 -3.15 -3.93 -6.19
N THR A 118 -2.45 -4.13 -5.07
CA THR A 118 -3.07 -4.27 -3.75
C THR A 118 -3.80 -2.97 -3.37
N ASN A 119 -5.13 -2.99 -3.39
CA ASN A 119 -6.06 -2.02 -2.78
C ASN A 119 -5.58 -0.56 -2.80
N SER A 120 -5.75 0.14 -3.92
CA SER A 120 -5.53 1.59 -4.00
C SER A 120 -6.44 2.30 -2.97
N SER A 121 -5.81 2.97 -2.00
CA SER A 121 -6.52 3.47 -0.81
C SER A 121 -7.42 4.67 -1.17
N ILE A 122 -8.69 4.54 -0.82
CA ILE A 122 -9.82 5.42 -1.21
C ILE A 122 -9.73 6.84 -0.61
N ARG A 123 -8.69 7.21 0.15
CA ARG A 123 -8.66 8.52 0.84
C ARG A 123 -8.10 9.69 0.03
N ASN A 124 -7.18 9.49 -0.92
CA ASN A 124 -6.42 10.60 -1.54
C ASN A 124 -6.14 10.40 -3.06
N GLY A 125 -7.05 9.76 -3.79
CA GLY A 125 -6.84 9.44 -5.21
C GLY A 125 -6.25 8.05 -5.44
N PHE A 126 -5.89 7.76 -6.68
CA PHE A 126 -5.39 6.45 -7.09
C PHE A 126 -3.89 6.51 -7.35
N ILE A 127 -3.17 5.46 -6.99
CA ILE A 127 -1.72 5.36 -7.24
C ILE A 127 -1.51 4.09 -8.05
N GLU A 128 -0.96 4.23 -9.26
CA GLU A 128 -0.78 3.14 -10.21
C GLU A 128 0.59 3.23 -10.89
N ALA A 129 1.03 2.17 -11.56
CA ALA A 129 2.29 2.14 -12.28
C ALA A 129 2.18 2.74 -13.70
N THR A 130 3.24 3.40 -14.17
CA THR A 130 3.43 3.73 -15.58
C THR A 130 3.71 2.47 -16.43
N ASP A 131 3.62 2.63 -17.75
CA ASP A 131 3.86 1.57 -18.74
C ASP A 131 3.01 0.31 -18.54
N SER A 132 1.88 0.47 -17.85
CA SER A 132 0.94 -0.59 -17.48
C SER A 132 -0.49 -0.10 -17.69
N ASN A 133 -1.36 -1.02 -18.07
CA ASN A 133 -2.72 -0.67 -18.48
C ASN A 133 -3.59 -0.38 -17.26
N VAL A 134 -3.96 0.89 -17.04
CA VAL A 134 -4.84 1.32 -15.96
C VAL A 134 -6.30 1.07 -16.35
N ASN A 135 -7.03 0.32 -15.53
CA ASN A 135 -8.47 0.15 -15.65
C ASN A 135 -9.19 1.28 -14.93
N LEU A 136 -9.82 2.17 -15.69
CA LEU A 136 -10.70 3.21 -15.18
C LEU A 136 -12.12 2.70 -15.25
N SER A 137 -12.84 2.69 -14.13
CA SER A 137 -14.18 2.11 -14.03
C SER A 137 -15.12 2.96 -13.19
N PHE A 138 -16.41 2.85 -13.47
CA PHE A 138 -17.46 3.54 -12.73
C PHE A 138 -18.50 2.55 -12.22
N LYS A 139 -18.76 2.60 -10.92
CA LYS A 139 -19.83 1.82 -10.29
C LYS A 139 -21.01 2.74 -9.96
N ILE A 140 -22.11 2.57 -10.69
CA ILE A 140 -23.35 3.29 -10.39
C ILE A 140 -23.94 2.84 -9.05
N HIS A 141 -24.49 3.79 -8.30
CA HIS A 141 -25.27 3.53 -7.09
C HIS A 141 -26.75 3.74 -7.39
N ASP A 142 -27.45 2.64 -7.65
CA ASP A 142 -28.86 2.63 -8.05
C ASP A 142 -29.64 1.51 -7.31
N PRO A 143 -29.98 1.72 -6.04
CA PRO A 143 -30.66 0.69 -5.24
C PRO A 143 -32.07 0.35 -5.72
N SER A 144 -32.70 1.22 -6.52
CA SER A 144 -34.08 1.06 -6.99
C SER A 144 -34.23 0.56 -8.42
N ASP A 145 -33.12 0.17 -9.08
CA ASP A 145 -33.10 -0.22 -10.50
C ASP A 145 -33.63 0.89 -11.44
N PHE A 146 -33.54 2.16 -11.04
CA PHE A 146 -34.03 3.32 -11.82
C PHE A 146 -33.39 3.40 -13.22
N PHE A 147 -32.12 3.01 -13.33
CA PHE A 147 -31.33 3.05 -14.55
C PHE A 147 -31.25 1.71 -15.29
N LYS A 148 -31.98 0.68 -14.85
CA LYS A 148 -31.87 -0.70 -15.38
C LYS A 148 -31.99 -0.82 -16.90
N ILE A 149 -32.82 0.02 -17.52
CA ILE A 149 -33.05 0.06 -18.97
C ILE A 149 -32.52 1.34 -19.62
N ALA A 150 -31.72 2.12 -18.89
CA ALA A 150 -31.15 3.36 -19.40
C ALA A 150 -30.03 3.07 -20.40
N LYS A 151 -29.85 3.96 -21.37
CA LYS A 151 -28.69 3.94 -22.28
C LYS A 151 -27.66 4.94 -21.82
N PHE A 152 -26.47 4.45 -21.50
CA PHE A 152 -25.38 5.26 -20.99
C PHE A 152 -24.39 5.65 -22.09
N LYS A 153 -23.77 6.82 -21.92
CA LYS A 153 -22.56 7.25 -22.63
C LYS A 153 -21.61 7.83 -21.60
N TYR A 154 -20.36 7.36 -21.63
CA TYR A 154 -19.30 7.76 -20.72
C TYR A 154 -18.23 8.49 -21.52
N LEU A 155 -17.96 9.75 -21.17
CA LEU A 155 -16.85 10.54 -21.71
C LEU A 155 -15.77 10.64 -20.64
N TRP A 156 -14.65 9.98 -20.90
CA TRP A 156 -13.46 9.97 -20.06
C TRP A 156 -12.47 11.00 -20.56
N THR A 157 -12.01 11.90 -19.70
CA THR A 157 -10.89 12.80 -19.97
C THR A 157 -9.74 12.40 -19.06
N LEU A 158 -8.61 12.00 -19.62
CA LEU A 158 -7.60 11.24 -18.89
C LEU A 158 -6.50 12.08 -18.23
N GLY A 159 -6.53 13.40 -18.45
CA GLY A 159 -5.58 14.35 -17.87
C GLY A 159 -4.25 14.48 -18.62
N ASP A 160 -3.96 13.58 -19.57
CA ASP A 160 -2.78 13.60 -20.45
C ASP A 160 -3.09 14.23 -21.83
N GLY A 161 -4.30 14.77 -22.01
CA GLY A 161 -4.83 15.28 -23.27
C GLY A 161 -5.68 14.27 -24.04
N SER A 162 -5.74 13.01 -23.61
CA SER A 162 -6.57 11.98 -24.22
C SER A 162 -8.02 12.06 -23.74
N GLU A 163 -8.95 11.82 -24.66
CA GLU A 163 -10.38 11.66 -24.39
C GLU A 163 -10.90 10.36 -25.02
N ILE A 164 -11.75 9.63 -24.28
CA ILE A 164 -12.31 8.36 -24.71
C ILE A 164 -13.82 8.37 -24.46
N VAL A 165 -14.60 7.90 -25.43
CA VAL A 165 -16.05 7.71 -25.28
C VAL A 165 -16.39 6.22 -25.30
N THR A 166 -17.09 5.74 -24.28
CA THR A 166 -17.51 4.34 -24.16
C THR A 166 -19.02 4.21 -23.93
N ASP A 167 -19.56 3.05 -24.32
CA ASP A 167 -20.90 2.59 -23.93
C ASP A 167 -20.87 1.76 -22.63
N GLU A 168 -19.71 1.19 -22.32
CA GLU A 168 -19.45 0.44 -21.09
C GLU A 168 -18.91 1.34 -19.98
N PRO A 169 -19.13 1.00 -18.69
CA PRO A 169 -18.73 1.83 -17.55
C PRO A 169 -17.24 1.72 -17.22
N TYR A 170 -16.39 1.30 -18.18
CA TYR A 170 -14.95 1.18 -17.98
C TYR A 170 -14.18 1.45 -19.28
N THR A 171 -12.92 1.79 -19.12
CA THR A 171 -11.94 1.92 -20.20
C THR A 171 -10.54 1.58 -19.68
N TYR A 172 -9.65 1.29 -20.61
CA TYR A 172 -8.26 1.02 -20.35
C TYR A 172 -7.37 2.08 -20.98
N HIS A 173 -6.33 2.52 -20.27
CA HIS A 173 -5.34 3.46 -20.81
C HIS A 173 -3.95 3.17 -20.26
N ASN A 174 -2.94 3.32 -21.13
CA ASN A 174 -1.53 3.17 -20.74
C ASN A 174 -0.86 4.54 -20.69
N TYR A 175 -0.38 4.91 -19.51
CA TYR A 175 0.35 6.15 -19.29
C TYR A 175 1.85 5.88 -19.25
N CYS A 176 2.62 6.55 -20.10
CA CYS A 176 4.08 6.35 -20.20
C CYS A 176 4.90 7.32 -19.34
N THR A 177 4.28 8.36 -18.79
CA THR A 177 4.98 9.40 -18.03
C THR A 177 4.51 9.42 -16.57
N PRO A 178 5.42 9.34 -15.58
CA PRO A 178 5.04 9.45 -14.18
C PRO A 178 4.59 10.87 -13.87
N GLY A 179 3.66 11.02 -12.93
CA GLY A 179 3.09 12.33 -12.61
C GLY A 179 1.67 12.24 -12.05
N ARG A 180 1.04 13.40 -11.87
CA ARG A 180 -0.34 13.51 -11.40
C ARG A 180 -1.26 13.90 -12.55
N TYR A 181 -2.36 13.17 -12.68
CA TYR A 181 -3.33 13.33 -13.74
C TYR A 181 -4.72 13.55 -13.15
N GLY A 182 -5.41 14.58 -13.62
CA GLY A 182 -6.81 14.80 -13.30
C GLY A 182 -7.68 13.98 -14.23
N VAL A 183 -8.14 12.82 -13.77
CA VAL A 183 -9.09 12.00 -14.51
C VAL A 183 -10.50 12.51 -14.24
N SER A 184 -11.25 12.82 -15.29
CA SER A 184 -12.65 13.21 -15.18
C SER A 184 -13.53 12.32 -16.04
N LEU A 185 -14.74 12.08 -15.54
CA LEU A 185 -15.75 11.26 -16.18
C LEU A 185 -17.05 12.05 -16.23
N ARG A 186 -17.55 12.28 -17.44
CA ARG A 186 -18.89 12.81 -17.68
C ARG A 186 -19.79 11.69 -18.20
N ILE A 187 -20.88 11.45 -17.49
CA ILE A 187 -21.86 10.41 -17.80
C ILE A 187 -23.12 11.08 -18.30
N THR A 188 -23.72 10.53 -19.35
CA THR A 188 -25.09 10.84 -19.75
C THR A 188 -25.89 9.55 -19.84
N ALA A 189 -27.10 9.56 -19.28
CA ALA A 189 -28.00 8.41 -19.26
C ALA A 189 -29.35 8.83 -19.83
N GLN A 190 -29.79 8.17 -20.90
CA GLN A 190 -31.14 8.30 -21.43
C GLN A 190 -32.05 7.28 -20.74
N VAL A 191 -32.94 7.75 -19.87
CA VAL A 191 -33.90 6.94 -19.11
C VAL A 191 -35.25 6.97 -19.83
N PRO A 192 -35.72 5.82 -20.38
CA PRO A 192 -37.06 5.73 -20.95
C PRO A 192 -38.14 5.94 -19.88
N ARG A 193 -39.15 6.76 -20.18
CA ARG A 193 -40.33 6.97 -19.33
C ARG A 193 -41.59 6.43 -20.00
N HIS A 194 -42.62 6.21 -19.19
CA HIS A 194 -43.96 5.90 -19.71
C HIS A 194 -44.44 7.02 -20.64
N GLY A 195 -45.10 6.64 -21.73
CA GLY A 195 -45.55 7.59 -22.76
C GLY A 195 -44.50 7.94 -23.83
N GLY A 196 -43.36 7.24 -23.88
CA GLY A 196 -42.34 7.40 -24.92
C GLY A 196 -41.41 8.60 -24.72
N HIS A 197 -41.61 9.39 -23.66
CA HIS A 197 -40.68 10.44 -23.25
C HIS A 197 -39.36 9.82 -22.78
N LYS A 198 -38.26 10.52 -23.06
CA LYS A 198 -36.92 10.14 -22.57
C LYS A 198 -36.41 11.26 -21.69
N GLU A 199 -36.04 10.91 -20.47
CA GLU A 199 -35.37 11.83 -19.57
C GLU A 199 -33.88 11.63 -19.68
N THR A 200 -33.11 12.72 -19.68
CA THR A 200 -31.65 12.65 -19.67
C THR A 200 -31.16 12.99 -18.28
N LYS A 201 -30.42 12.07 -17.66
CA LYS A 201 -29.66 12.32 -16.43
C LYS A 201 -28.19 12.44 -16.77
N SER A 202 -27.46 13.23 -16.00
CA SER A 202 -26.02 13.40 -16.18
C SER A 202 -25.27 13.27 -14.86
N GLY A 203 -24.02 12.85 -14.90
CA GLY A 203 -23.12 12.84 -13.74
C GLY A 203 -21.75 13.35 -14.15
N SER A 204 -21.02 13.95 -13.20
CA SER A 204 -19.64 14.37 -13.40
C SER A 204 -18.83 13.93 -12.19
N PHE A 205 -17.74 13.23 -12.46
CA PHE A 205 -16.85 12.67 -11.45
C PHE A 205 -15.42 13.07 -11.80
N ALA A 206 -14.61 13.30 -10.78
CA ALA A 206 -13.20 13.59 -10.96
C ALA A 206 -12.41 12.93 -9.84
N ALA A 207 -11.21 12.46 -10.17
CA ALA A 207 -10.26 11.91 -9.23
C ALA A 207 -8.83 12.24 -9.68
N GLU A 208 -7.91 12.30 -8.72
CA GLU A 208 -6.49 12.40 -9.01
C GLU A 208 -5.92 10.98 -9.18
N LEU A 209 -5.18 10.76 -10.27
CA LEU A 209 -4.40 9.56 -10.55
C LEU A 209 -2.91 9.94 -10.48
N THR A 210 -2.19 9.37 -9.53
CA THR A 210 -0.74 9.50 -9.41
C THR A 210 -0.08 8.27 -10.02
N LEU A 211 0.77 8.50 -11.02
CA LEU A 211 1.50 7.45 -11.71
C LEU A 211 2.96 7.47 -11.31
N LEU A 212 3.47 6.31 -10.90
CA LEU A 212 4.84 6.10 -10.49
C LEU A 212 5.53 5.08 -11.40
N ASP A 213 6.78 5.32 -11.74
CA ASP A 213 7.61 4.29 -12.35
C ASP A 213 7.92 3.19 -11.34
N VAL A 214 7.73 1.93 -11.76
CA VAL A 214 8.18 0.76 -11.01
C VAL A 214 9.70 0.77 -10.82
N LEU A 215 10.17 0.19 -9.73
CA LEU A 215 11.58 -0.02 -9.44
C LEU A 215 12.14 -1.11 -10.36
N ARG A 216 12.83 -0.70 -11.44
CA ARG A 216 13.41 -1.60 -12.44
C ARG A 216 14.79 -2.14 -12.04
N ASN A 217 15.62 -1.28 -11.44
CA ASN A 217 16.98 -1.65 -11.05
C ASN A 217 17.52 -0.78 -9.91
N ILE A 218 18.51 -1.31 -9.19
CA ILE A 218 19.35 -0.60 -8.22
C ILE A 218 20.80 -0.73 -8.69
N THR A 219 21.42 0.39 -9.06
CA THR A 219 22.83 0.43 -9.45
C THR A 219 23.69 0.93 -8.30
N PHE A 220 24.84 0.27 -8.08
CA PHE A 220 25.80 0.59 -7.03
C PHE A 220 26.99 1.33 -7.65
N SER A 221 27.28 2.53 -7.16
CA SER A 221 28.44 3.33 -7.56
C SER A 221 29.37 3.50 -6.35
N GLY A 222 30.41 2.68 -6.29
CA GLY A 222 31.36 2.65 -5.18
C GLY A 222 32.51 1.66 -5.43
N PRO A 223 33.49 1.60 -4.53
CA PRO A 223 34.59 0.65 -4.63
C PRO A 223 34.12 -0.78 -4.34
N LEU A 224 34.72 -1.78 -5.00
CA LEU A 224 34.48 -3.20 -4.75
C LEU A 224 35.40 -3.77 -3.66
N GLU A 225 36.53 -3.10 -3.44
CA GLU A 225 37.57 -3.47 -2.49
C GLU A 225 37.87 -2.28 -1.56
N VAL A 226 37.99 -2.54 -0.25
CA VAL A 226 38.27 -1.49 0.77
C VAL A 226 39.19 -2.03 1.85
N GLU A 227 40.02 -1.19 2.45
CA GLU A 227 40.84 -1.59 3.59
C GLU A 227 40.10 -1.46 4.94
N VAL A 228 40.48 -2.26 5.92
CA VAL A 228 39.95 -2.15 7.28
C VAL A 228 40.14 -0.74 7.85
N ASN A 229 39.13 -0.23 8.56
CA ASN A 229 39.06 1.13 9.12
C ASN A 229 39.03 2.28 8.09
N GLU A 230 39.00 1.99 6.79
CA GLU A 230 38.64 3.00 5.81
C GLU A 230 37.13 3.24 5.75
N ASN A 231 36.75 4.45 5.33
CA ASN A 231 35.35 4.85 5.23
C ASN A 231 34.80 4.44 3.86
N PHE A 232 34.15 3.27 3.81
CA PHE A 232 33.43 2.81 2.63
C PHE A 232 32.24 3.72 2.32
N LYS A 233 32.17 4.19 1.07
CA LYS A 233 31.07 5.01 0.56
C LYS A 233 30.55 4.39 -0.73
N VAL A 234 29.26 4.09 -0.74
CA VAL A 234 28.56 3.65 -1.95
C VAL A 234 27.34 4.51 -2.18
N LEU A 235 27.20 4.97 -3.42
CA LEU A 235 26.04 5.67 -3.92
C LEU A 235 25.11 4.64 -4.57
N LEU A 236 23.90 4.51 -4.02
CA LEU A 236 22.81 3.78 -4.64
C LEU A 236 22.08 4.71 -5.60
N HIS A 237 21.83 4.25 -6.81
CA HIS A 237 20.97 4.92 -7.78
C HIS A 237 19.83 3.98 -8.18
N PHE A 238 18.60 4.46 -7.98
CA PHE A 238 17.36 3.72 -8.20
C PHE A 238 16.75 4.12 -9.54
N ILE A 239 16.43 3.13 -10.38
CA ILE A 239 15.67 3.34 -11.61
C ILE A 239 14.19 3.12 -11.27
N GLY A 240 13.48 4.19 -10.93
CA GLY A 240 12.05 4.19 -10.57
C GLY A 240 11.65 5.51 -9.90
N SER A 241 10.39 5.62 -9.47
CA SER A 241 9.84 6.86 -8.91
C SER A 241 9.87 6.93 -7.37
N PRO A 242 10.28 8.07 -6.78
CA PRO A 242 10.10 8.36 -5.36
C PRO A 242 8.66 8.79 -5.02
N PRO A 243 8.25 8.83 -3.73
CA PRO A 243 9.01 8.43 -2.55
C PRO A 243 9.18 6.91 -2.46
N MET A 244 10.29 6.46 -1.87
CA MET A 244 10.54 5.04 -1.66
C MET A 244 11.14 4.77 -0.28
N LYS A 245 10.78 3.63 0.30
CA LYS A 245 11.36 3.09 1.52
C LYS A 245 12.56 2.22 1.14
N VAL A 246 13.75 2.63 1.59
CA VAL A 246 15.01 1.90 1.40
C VAL A 246 15.42 1.25 2.70
N CYS A 247 15.72 -0.04 2.63
CA CYS A 247 16.06 -0.93 3.72
C CYS A 247 17.38 -1.61 3.35
N TRP A 248 18.44 -1.42 4.13
CA TRP A 248 19.74 -2.01 3.82
C TRP A 248 20.40 -2.68 5.02
N LEU A 249 21.22 -3.69 4.74
CA LEU A 249 21.92 -4.48 5.75
C LEU A 249 23.29 -4.93 5.22
N MET A 250 24.32 -4.86 6.07
CA MET A 250 25.67 -5.32 5.78
C MET A 250 25.96 -6.61 6.58
N LYS A 251 26.29 -7.72 5.91
CA LYS A 251 26.64 -9.01 6.52
C LYS A 251 27.74 -9.73 5.72
N SER A 252 28.24 -10.86 6.21
CA SER A 252 29.16 -11.74 5.47
C SER A 252 28.53 -12.35 4.22
N ASP A 253 27.22 -12.63 4.29
CA ASP A 253 26.42 -13.28 3.26
C ASP A 253 25.27 -12.38 2.79
N CYS A 254 24.86 -12.56 1.53
CA CYS A 254 23.72 -11.86 0.97
C CYS A 254 22.42 -12.45 1.51
N VAL A 255 21.62 -11.64 2.21
CA VAL A 255 20.40 -12.09 2.89
C VAL A 255 19.19 -11.35 2.37
N SER A 256 18.10 -12.09 2.15
CA SER A 256 16.86 -11.45 1.73
C SER A 256 16.26 -10.64 2.88
N LEU A 257 15.93 -9.37 2.63
CA LEU A 257 15.46 -8.48 3.67
C LEU A 257 13.95 -8.55 3.80
N SER A 258 13.50 -8.85 5.02
CA SER A 258 12.09 -8.86 5.40
C SER A 258 11.91 -7.84 6.52
N GLY A 259 11.12 -6.79 6.29
CA GLY A 259 10.63 -5.87 7.32
C GLY A 259 11.65 -5.30 8.33
N PRO A 260 11.74 -5.86 9.56
CA PRO A 260 12.45 -5.21 10.67
C PRO A 260 13.99 -5.37 10.71
N ASP A 261 14.59 -6.26 9.93
CA ASP A 261 16.00 -6.66 10.13
C ASP A 261 17.06 -5.74 9.47
N CYS A 262 16.71 -4.50 9.14
CA CYS A 262 17.56 -3.61 8.34
C CYS A 262 17.50 -2.15 8.79
N HIS A 263 18.47 -1.35 8.33
CA HIS A 263 18.38 0.09 8.43
C HIS A 263 17.39 0.64 7.40
N SER A 264 16.23 1.09 7.86
CA SER A 264 15.13 1.58 7.02
C SER A 264 15.02 3.11 7.04
N MET A 265 14.83 3.72 5.86
CA MET A 265 14.61 5.15 5.69
C MET A 265 13.69 5.42 4.49
N VAL A 266 12.92 6.50 4.53
CA VAL A 266 12.15 7.00 3.38
C VAL A 266 12.94 8.10 2.67
N ILE A 267 13.04 8.01 1.34
CA ILE A 267 13.73 8.98 0.50
C ILE A 267 12.79 9.55 -0.57
N ASN A 268 12.94 10.84 -0.86
CA ASN A 268 12.16 11.57 -1.89
C ASN A 268 12.97 11.81 -3.17
N LYS A 269 14.01 11.00 -3.40
CA LYS A 269 14.96 11.12 -4.51
C LYS A 269 15.36 9.74 -4.99
N THR A 270 15.95 9.66 -6.18
CA THR A 270 16.43 8.41 -6.79
C THR A 270 17.83 8.01 -6.37
N THR A 271 18.43 8.69 -5.39
CA THR A 271 19.79 8.42 -4.93
C THR A 271 19.93 8.35 -3.42
N TYR A 272 20.72 7.42 -2.91
CA TYR A 272 20.99 7.29 -1.48
C TYR A 272 22.45 6.92 -1.22
N ASN A 273 23.08 7.58 -0.25
CA ASN A 273 24.48 7.36 0.09
C ASN A 273 24.57 6.51 1.35
N ILE A 274 25.23 5.37 1.26
CA ILE A 274 25.58 4.53 2.40
C ILE A 274 27.03 4.81 2.78
N ARG A 275 27.27 4.93 4.09
CA ARG A 275 28.61 5.03 4.67
C ARG A 275 28.78 3.94 5.71
N HIS A 276 29.88 3.20 5.64
CA HIS A 276 30.18 2.12 6.57
C HIS A 276 31.69 2.04 6.83
N ALA A 277 32.09 1.59 8.02
CA ALA A 277 33.49 1.37 8.36
C ALA A 277 33.65 -0.08 8.83
N PHE A 278 34.48 -0.85 8.13
CA PHE A 278 34.70 -2.25 8.42
C PHE A 278 35.79 -2.41 9.49
N LYS A 279 35.54 -3.25 10.49
CA LYS A 279 36.48 -3.52 11.59
C LYS A 279 37.36 -4.75 11.36
N THR A 280 36.92 -5.65 10.48
CA THR A 280 37.59 -6.92 10.20
C THR A 280 37.66 -7.14 8.70
N ALA A 281 38.76 -7.73 8.26
CA ALA A 281 38.92 -8.17 6.88
C ALA A 281 38.00 -9.36 6.57
N GLY A 282 37.60 -9.50 5.30
CA GLY A 282 36.74 -10.58 4.85
C GLY A 282 35.81 -10.16 3.71
N HIS A 283 34.98 -11.11 3.27
CA HIS A 283 33.95 -10.86 2.29
C HIS A 283 32.67 -10.36 2.98
N TYR A 284 32.10 -9.28 2.45
CA TYR A 284 30.84 -8.71 2.89
C TYR A 284 29.86 -8.61 1.73
N CYS A 285 28.58 -8.64 2.05
CA CYS A 285 27.50 -8.37 1.13
C CYS A 285 26.57 -7.30 1.69
N LEU A 286 26.40 -6.25 0.90
CA LEU A 286 25.39 -5.23 1.10
C LEU A 286 24.08 -5.68 0.47
N SER A 287 23.10 -6.01 1.29
CA SER A 287 21.73 -6.33 0.86
C SER A 287 20.90 -5.05 0.91
N VAL A 288 20.20 -4.72 -0.19
CA VAL A 288 19.36 -3.52 -0.29
C VAL A 288 17.98 -3.89 -0.84
N ARG A 289 16.93 -3.55 -0.09
CA ARG A 289 15.52 -3.63 -0.49
C ARG A 289 14.96 -2.22 -0.62
N ALA A 290 14.39 -1.90 -1.77
CA ALA A 290 13.69 -0.66 -2.03
C ALA A 290 12.22 -0.95 -2.37
N GLU A 291 11.32 -0.12 -1.89
CA GLU A 291 9.87 -0.29 -2.05
C GLU A 291 9.25 1.09 -2.27
N ASN A 292 8.45 1.23 -3.33
CA ASN A 292 7.54 2.36 -3.53
C ASN A 292 6.10 1.85 -3.57
N ASP A 293 5.13 2.75 -3.71
CA ASP A 293 3.71 2.39 -3.62
C ASP A 293 3.23 1.45 -4.73
N VAL A 294 4.04 1.23 -5.78
CA VAL A 294 3.68 0.40 -6.95
C VAL A 294 4.57 -0.84 -7.13
N SER A 295 5.70 -0.94 -6.42
CA SER A 295 6.67 -2.02 -6.66
C SER A 295 7.68 -2.20 -5.52
N VAL A 296 8.25 -3.40 -5.43
CA VAL A 296 9.34 -3.75 -4.51
C VAL A 296 10.48 -4.36 -5.32
N LEU A 297 11.71 -3.95 -5.02
CA LEU A 297 12.91 -4.51 -5.63
C LEU A 297 13.98 -4.76 -4.57
N GLN A 298 14.76 -5.82 -4.76
CA GLN A 298 15.89 -6.13 -3.90
C GLN A 298 17.11 -6.46 -4.74
N ASN A 299 18.27 -5.93 -4.34
CA ASN A 299 19.54 -6.19 -5.01
C ASN A 299 20.68 -6.32 -3.98
N TYR A 300 21.79 -6.89 -4.42
CA TYR A 300 22.94 -7.21 -3.57
C TYR A 300 24.23 -6.66 -4.18
N HIS A 301 25.18 -6.32 -3.32
CA HIS A 301 26.50 -5.86 -3.74
C HIS A 301 27.58 -6.46 -2.84
N SER A 302 28.42 -7.31 -3.43
CA SER A 302 29.57 -7.93 -2.75
C SER A 302 30.74 -6.95 -2.66
N ILE A 303 31.42 -6.97 -1.51
CA ILE A 303 32.51 -6.08 -1.16
C ILE A 303 33.60 -6.93 -0.50
N GLU A 304 34.84 -6.81 -0.96
CA GLU A 304 35.99 -7.46 -0.35
C GLU A 304 36.75 -6.47 0.54
N VAL A 305 37.02 -6.87 1.79
CA VAL A 305 37.71 -6.02 2.77
C VAL A 305 39.07 -6.61 3.09
N HIS A 306 40.13 -5.87 2.77
CA HIS A 306 41.51 -6.29 3.00
C HIS A 306 42.05 -5.76 4.33
N SER A 307 42.89 -6.56 4.99
CA SER A 307 43.56 -6.11 6.21
C SER A 307 44.63 -5.07 5.90
N THR A 308 44.68 -4.00 6.68
CA THR A 308 45.78 -3.03 6.70
C THR A 308 47.00 -3.67 7.37
N GLY A 309 47.70 -4.54 6.66
CA GLY A 309 48.83 -5.30 7.20
C GLY A 309 49.96 -5.41 6.18
N ILE A 310 51.14 -4.88 6.53
CA ILE A 310 52.38 -5.05 5.77
C ILE A 310 52.57 -6.54 5.50
N TYR A 311 52.64 -6.93 4.23
CA TYR A 311 52.83 -8.33 3.84
C TYR A 311 54.05 -8.92 4.57
N PRO A 312 53.90 -10.07 5.27
CA PRO A 312 55.01 -10.71 5.97
C PRO A 312 56.15 -11.13 5.04
N LEU A 313 55.93 -11.16 3.71
CA LEU A 313 56.96 -11.38 2.69
C LEU A 313 58.17 -10.44 2.83
N TRP A 314 57.95 -9.18 3.24
CA TRP A 314 59.05 -8.21 3.43
C TRP A 314 59.90 -8.52 4.66
N PHE A 315 59.36 -9.26 5.65
CA PHE A 315 60.10 -9.72 6.83
C PHE A 315 60.65 -11.15 6.66
N ILE A 316 59.98 -12.00 5.87
CA ILE A 316 60.41 -13.38 5.60
C ILE A 316 61.71 -13.40 4.80
N LEU A 317 61.84 -12.56 3.76
CA LEU A 317 63.04 -12.54 2.91
C LEU A 317 64.33 -12.19 3.68
N PRO A 318 64.39 -11.11 4.49
CA PRO A 318 65.54 -10.84 5.35
C PRO A 318 65.79 -11.95 6.37
N CYS A 319 64.72 -12.48 6.99
CA CYS A 319 64.85 -13.52 8.02
C CYS A 319 65.42 -14.83 7.46
N CYS A 320 64.98 -15.25 6.26
CA CYS A 320 65.53 -16.40 5.56
C CYS A 320 67.03 -16.22 5.24
N VAL A 321 67.44 -15.02 4.82
CA VAL A 321 68.86 -14.71 4.57
C VAL A 321 69.68 -14.82 5.86
N PHE A 322 69.21 -14.26 6.98
CA PHE A 322 69.89 -14.36 8.27
C PHE A 322 69.99 -15.81 8.79
N ILE A 323 68.93 -16.61 8.60
CA ILE A 323 68.92 -18.02 9.00
C ILE A 323 69.93 -18.83 8.17
N VAL A 324 69.98 -18.64 6.85
CA VAL A 324 70.95 -19.31 5.97
C VAL A 324 72.39 -18.94 6.35
N LEU A 325 72.65 -17.66 6.65
CA LEU A 325 73.97 -17.21 7.11
C LEU A 325 74.36 -17.83 8.45
N ALA A 326 73.43 -17.91 9.41
CA ALA A 326 73.67 -18.54 10.71
C ALA A 326 73.98 -20.03 10.57
N PHE A 327 73.22 -20.77 9.76
CA PHE A 327 73.52 -22.18 9.48
C PHE A 327 74.85 -22.36 8.75
N GLY A 328 75.20 -21.47 7.83
CA GLY A 328 76.51 -21.48 7.17
C GLY A 328 77.67 -21.31 8.14
N ILE A 329 77.55 -20.39 9.11
CA ILE A 329 78.55 -20.17 10.16
C ILE A 329 78.65 -21.38 11.10
N ILE A 330 77.51 -21.95 11.52
CA ILE A 330 77.48 -23.15 12.37
C ILE A 330 78.15 -24.33 11.66
N PHE A 331 77.84 -24.55 10.39
CA PHE A 331 78.46 -25.60 9.59
C PHE A 331 79.96 -25.38 9.43
N PHE A 332 80.40 -24.13 9.22
CA PHE A 332 81.81 -23.76 9.16
C PHE A 332 82.54 -24.03 10.48
N ILE A 333 81.93 -23.71 11.63
CA ILE A 333 82.50 -23.98 12.96
C ILE A 333 82.59 -25.50 13.23
N LEU A 334 81.55 -26.27 12.89
CA LEU A 334 81.56 -27.73 13.05
C LEU A 334 82.61 -28.40 12.15
N PHE A 335 82.75 -27.95 10.90
CA PHE A 335 83.76 -28.47 9.97
C PHE A 335 85.19 -28.13 10.44
N ARG A 336 85.40 -26.93 11.02
CA ARG A 336 86.69 -26.51 11.56
C ARG A 336 87.04 -27.23 12.87
N SER A 337 86.04 -27.52 13.72
CA SER A 337 86.21 -28.31 14.95
C SER A 337 86.52 -29.78 14.64
N GLY A 338 85.84 -30.40 13.66
CA GLY A 338 86.14 -31.75 13.21
C GLY A 338 87.54 -31.93 12.59
N ARG A 339 88.10 -30.86 12.01
CA ARG A 339 89.44 -30.87 11.40
C ARG A 339 90.57 -30.74 12.43
N ASN A 340 90.30 -30.19 13.62
CA ASN A 340 91.27 -30.11 14.72
C ASN A 340 91.26 -31.34 15.65
N SER A 341 90.28 -32.24 15.55
CA SER A 341 90.23 -33.47 16.37
C SER A 341 91.03 -34.64 15.78
N HIS A 342 91.63 -34.51 14.59
CA HIS A 342 92.26 -35.63 13.87
C HIS A 342 93.80 -35.56 13.80
N SER A 343 94.46 -34.82 14.70
CA SER A 343 95.93 -34.63 14.63
C SER A 343 96.75 -34.90 15.89
N HIS A 344 96.31 -35.73 16.86
CA HIS A 344 97.24 -36.24 17.89
C HIS A 344 96.83 -37.62 18.42
N GLN A 345 97.25 -38.68 17.72
CA GLN A 345 97.58 -39.95 18.36
C GLN A 345 98.69 -40.66 17.57
N LYS A 346 99.94 -40.50 18.02
CA LYS A 346 101.06 -41.37 17.64
C LYS A 346 101.57 -42.03 18.91
N ILE A 347 101.38 -43.34 18.99
CA ILE A 347 102.06 -44.27 19.88
C ILE A 347 103.44 -44.56 19.25
N PRO A 348 104.56 -44.58 20.00
CA PRO A 348 105.79 -45.23 19.55
C PRO A 348 105.85 -46.68 20.04
N ILE A 349 106.31 -47.55 19.14
CA ILE A 349 106.67 -48.95 19.37
C ILE A 349 108.14 -49.00 19.85
N GLU A 350 108.41 -49.95 20.76
CA GLU A 350 109.68 -50.30 21.45
C GLU A 350 110.91 -50.52 20.56
N VAL A 351 112.11 -50.24 21.11
CA VAL A 351 113.20 -51.22 21.43
C VAL A 351 114.04 -50.66 22.57
#